data_AF-A0A7J6LJ46-F1
#
_entry.id   AF-A0A7J6LJ46-F1
#
_cell.length_a   1.000
_cell.length_b   1.000
_cell.length_c   1.000
_cell.angle_alpha   90.00
_cell.angle_beta   90.00
_cell.angle_gamma   90.00
#
_symmetry.space_group_name_H-M   'P 1'
#
loop_
_entity.id
_entity.type
_entity.pdbx_description
1 polymer ?
#
loop_
_entity_poly.entity_id
_entity_poly.type
_entity_poly.pdbx_seq_one_letter_code
_entity_poly.pdbx_strand_id
1 'polypeptide(L)'
;MARTKQTRRKNKKQSKQPAEPKLAVDEGGSTPESTSVEEVLSKAFPYPTDSLDHAESPAKAYGHVGPILELMAEKLGKSKEDLKIYDPYYCNGAVVDNLKALGFTNVYNECEDFYSVESPEFDVLLTNPPYSGEHPEKLADFTAKVGKPWLWLVPNWFYMKDFYKKLIEKPGQSGMFFVAPKKRYVYQTPRHLRASSDEAKTSPFPSFWFINGCGVCTPEDMQSAMEGSEGVLAVKDVHDLPLTYYDQYDPEYKRQRNIMKSQKRKNNYSEKAGEQASWGRKAGAQQDYKMSNKRQKRM
;
A
#
# COMPACT_ATOMS: atom_id res chain seq x y z
N MET A 1 24.15 -3.08 48.43
CA MET A 1 22.87 -2.37 48.74
C MET A 1 22.74 -1.19 47.80
N ALA A 2 21.72 -1.24 46.94
CA ALA A 2 21.48 -0.31 45.84
C ALA A 2 20.98 1.05 46.34
N ARG A 3 21.43 2.14 45.72
CA ARG A 3 20.86 3.49 45.83
C ARG A 3 20.14 3.83 44.54
N THR A 4 18.84 3.63 44.51
CA THR A 4 17.96 4.07 43.42
C THR A 4 17.38 5.44 43.79
N LYS A 5 17.69 6.48 43.02
CA LYS A 5 17.05 7.79 43.14
C LYS A 5 15.72 7.77 42.38
N GLN A 6 14.61 7.73 43.13
CA GLN A 6 13.27 8.05 42.63
C GLN A 6 13.10 9.58 42.59
N THR A 7 12.85 10.12 41.41
CA THR A 7 12.36 11.49 41.23
C THR A 7 10.85 11.49 41.00
N ARG A 8 10.13 12.01 41.98
CA ARG A 8 8.73 12.47 41.90
C ARG A 8 8.66 13.80 41.13
N ARG A 9 7.66 13.96 40.25
CA ARG A 9 6.95 15.24 39.94
C ARG A 9 5.72 14.89 39.09
N LYS A 10 4.54 14.75 39.71
CA LYS A 10 3.45 15.74 39.94
C LYS A 10 2.75 16.23 38.66
N ASN A 11 1.52 15.75 38.51
CA ASN A 11 0.45 16.18 37.59
C ASN A 11 0.17 17.68 37.61
N LYS A 12 -0.24 18.24 36.47
CA LYS A 12 -1.27 19.29 36.42
C LYS A 12 -2.15 19.15 35.18
N LYS A 13 -3.33 18.58 35.43
CA LYS A 13 -4.50 18.51 34.55
C LYS A 13 -5.17 19.89 34.60
N GLN A 14 -5.45 20.51 33.46
CA GLN A 14 -6.35 21.67 33.39
C GLN A 14 -7.45 21.38 32.38
N SER A 15 -8.63 21.11 32.95
CA SER A 15 -9.93 21.11 32.29
C SER A 15 -10.30 22.53 31.89
N LYS A 16 -10.74 22.73 30.65
CA LYS A 16 -11.59 23.87 30.29
C LYS A 16 -12.94 23.31 29.85
N GLN A 17 -13.96 23.65 30.62
CA GLN A 17 -15.37 23.48 30.30
C GLN A 17 -15.86 24.68 29.44
N PRO A 18 -17.02 24.53 28.79
CA PRO A 18 -17.40 25.28 27.59
C PRO A 18 -18.07 26.62 27.92
N ALA A 19 -17.96 27.57 27.00
CA ALA A 19 -18.69 28.83 27.04
C ALA A 19 -19.94 28.73 26.14
N GLU A 20 -21.09 29.00 26.74
CA GLU A 20 -22.40 29.18 26.10
C GLU A 20 -22.63 30.66 25.66
N PRO A 21 -23.67 30.96 24.85
CA PRO A 21 -23.53 31.73 23.63
C PRO A 21 -23.99 33.19 23.77
N LYS A 22 -23.46 34.05 22.89
CA LYS A 22 -23.98 35.42 22.69
C LYS A 22 -24.90 35.45 21.46
N LEU A 23 -26.16 35.80 21.71
CA LEU A 23 -27.14 36.26 20.74
C LEU A 23 -26.74 37.65 20.20
N ALA A 24 -26.78 37.83 18.88
CA ALA A 24 -27.22 39.08 18.22
C ALA A 24 -27.42 38.89 16.70
N VAL A 25 -28.70 38.97 16.30
CA VAL A 25 -29.29 39.78 15.20
C VAL A 25 -28.74 39.62 13.76
N ASP A 26 -29.55 38.91 12.97
CA ASP A 26 -30.16 39.27 11.67
C ASP A 26 -29.26 39.83 10.53
N GLU A 27 -29.02 39.00 9.52
CA GLU A 27 -29.03 39.45 8.12
C GLU A 27 -29.56 38.32 7.21
N GLY A 28 -30.60 38.66 6.44
CA GLY A 28 -31.17 37.80 5.41
C GLY A 28 -30.16 37.46 4.32
N GLY A 29 -29.73 36.20 4.33
CA GLY A 29 -29.11 35.54 3.20
C GLY A 29 -29.69 34.14 3.14
N SER A 30 -30.31 33.77 2.03
CA SER A 30 -30.73 32.39 1.78
C SER A 30 -29.51 31.48 1.96
N THR A 31 -29.47 30.76 3.09
CA THR A 31 -28.55 29.65 3.27
C THR A 31 -28.82 28.67 2.12
N PRO A 32 -27.81 28.29 1.30
CA PRO A 32 -27.99 27.13 0.46
C PRO A 32 -28.31 25.98 1.41
N GLU A 33 -29.44 25.31 1.18
CA GLU A 33 -29.80 24.08 1.88
C GLU A 33 -28.56 23.19 1.94
N SER A 34 -28.05 22.97 3.15
CA SER A 34 -26.98 22.02 3.38
C SER A 34 -27.56 20.63 3.18
N THR A 35 -27.65 20.19 1.92
CA THR A 35 -27.99 18.81 1.56
C THR A 35 -27.05 17.90 2.33
N SER A 36 -27.60 17.00 3.14
CA SER A 36 -26.76 16.10 3.95
C SER A 36 -25.99 15.15 3.02
N VAL A 37 -24.85 14.65 3.48
CA VAL A 37 -24.01 13.72 2.71
C VAL A 37 -24.81 12.48 2.31
N GLU A 38 -25.67 12.00 3.20
CA GLU A 38 -26.55 10.86 2.99
C GLU A 38 -27.58 11.12 1.88
N GLU A 39 -28.10 12.35 1.77
CA GLU A 39 -29.03 12.72 0.70
C GLU A 39 -28.31 12.81 -0.66
N VAL A 40 -27.05 13.30 -0.67
CA VAL A 40 -26.21 13.29 -1.88
C VAL A 40 -25.93 11.85 -2.33
N LEU A 41 -25.51 10.99 -1.41
CA LEU A 41 -25.17 9.59 -1.71
C LEU A 41 -26.38 8.79 -2.19
N SER A 42 -27.53 8.94 -1.53
CA SER A 42 -28.77 8.24 -1.93
C SER A 42 -29.32 8.68 -3.29
N LYS A 43 -28.96 9.89 -3.76
CA LYS A 43 -29.27 10.32 -5.13
C LYS A 43 -28.23 9.84 -6.14
N ALA A 44 -26.98 9.67 -5.71
CA ALA A 44 -25.86 9.28 -6.59
C ALA A 44 -25.77 7.76 -6.82
N PHE A 45 -26.16 6.95 -5.84
CA PHE A 45 -26.01 5.50 -5.88
C PHE A 45 -27.37 4.79 -5.69
N PRO A 46 -27.64 3.72 -6.46
CA PRO A 46 -28.88 2.94 -6.32
C PRO A 46 -28.88 2.00 -5.11
N TYR A 47 -27.87 2.08 -4.23
CA TYR A 47 -27.65 1.19 -3.08
C TYR A 47 -27.08 1.96 -1.88
N PRO A 48 -27.17 1.41 -0.66
CA PRO A 48 -26.58 2.02 0.52
C PRO A 48 -25.05 2.13 0.41
N THR A 49 -24.50 3.30 0.74
CA THR A 49 -23.06 3.54 0.71
C THR A 49 -22.58 4.34 1.93
N ASP A 50 -21.32 4.13 2.33
CA ASP A 50 -20.62 4.98 3.28
C ASP A 50 -19.84 6.07 2.53
N SER A 51 -19.87 7.31 3.03
CA SER A 51 -19.14 8.43 2.42
C SER A 51 -17.63 8.23 2.43
N LEU A 52 -17.10 7.49 3.40
CA LEU A 52 -15.67 7.23 3.54
C LEU A 52 -15.14 6.19 2.55
N ASP A 53 -16.03 5.45 1.88
CA ASP A 53 -15.66 4.44 0.88
C ASP A 53 -15.46 5.05 -0.52
N HIS A 54 -15.90 6.30 -0.73
CA HIS A 54 -15.86 6.97 -2.04
C HIS A 54 -14.56 7.73 -2.26
N ALA A 55 -13.51 7.01 -2.67
CA ALA A 55 -12.21 7.57 -2.97
C ALA A 55 -11.60 6.97 -4.25
N GLU A 56 -11.47 7.79 -5.29
CA GLU A 56 -10.88 7.39 -6.56
C GLU A 56 -9.37 7.19 -6.44
N SER A 57 -8.89 6.09 -7.04
CA SER A 57 -7.45 5.81 -7.12
C SER A 57 -6.78 6.76 -8.12
N PRO A 58 -5.56 7.24 -7.83
CA PRO A 58 -4.87 8.11 -8.76
C PRO A 58 -4.42 7.34 -10.01
N ALA A 59 -4.37 7.99 -11.17
CA ALA A 59 -3.84 7.42 -12.44
C ALA A 59 -2.51 6.66 -12.26
N LYS A 60 -1.63 7.20 -11.42
CA LYS A 60 -0.33 6.60 -11.10
C LYS A 60 -0.44 5.20 -10.48
N ALA A 61 -1.48 4.93 -9.69
CA ALA A 61 -1.70 3.60 -9.10
C ALA A 61 -1.93 2.55 -10.18
N TYR A 62 -2.75 2.86 -11.19
CA TYR A 62 -2.99 1.97 -12.34
C TYR A 62 -1.74 1.84 -13.21
N GLY A 63 -1.01 2.93 -13.47
CA GLY A 63 0.24 2.90 -14.23
C GLY A 63 1.30 1.99 -13.61
N HIS A 64 1.35 1.88 -12.28
CA HIS A 64 2.25 0.98 -11.56
C HIS A 64 1.97 -0.52 -11.78
N VAL A 65 0.75 -0.90 -12.18
CA VAL A 65 0.38 -2.29 -12.47
C VAL A 65 0.11 -2.55 -13.94
N GLY A 66 0.23 -1.52 -14.79
CA GLY A 66 0.11 -1.64 -16.24
C GLY A 66 0.96 -2.76 -16.87
N PRO A 67 2.26 -2.91 -16.50
CA PRO A 67 3.09 -3.99 -17.03
C PRO A 67 2.58 -5.40 -16.67
N ILE A 68 1.95 -5.56 -15.50
CA ILE A 68 1.38 -6.84 -15.07
C ILE A 68 0.09 -7.13 -15.83
N LEU A 69 -0.76 -6.13 -16.07
CA LEU A 69 -1.96 -6.29 -16.88
C LEU A 69 -1.62 -6.63 -18.34
N GLU A 70 -0.57 -6.02 -18.88
CA GLU A 70 -0.04 -6.33 -20.22
C GLU A 70 0.47 -7.77 -20.30
N LEU A 71 1.24 -8.21 -19.30
CA LEU A 71 1.65 -9.61 -19.16
C LEU A 71 0.44 -10.57 -19.09
N MET A 72 -0.60 -10.24 -18.31
CA MET A 72 -1.81 -11.06 -18.21
C MET A 72 -2.54 -11.16 -19.55
N ALA A 73 -2.66 -10.05 -20.29
CA ALA A 73 -3.22 -10.06 -21.64
C ALA A 73 -2.43 -10.99 -22.58
N GLU A 74 -1.10 -10.86 -22.59
CA GLU A 74 -0.22 -11.71 -23.40
C GLU A 74 -0.41 -13.21 -23.08
N LYS A 75 -0.38 -13.58 -21.79
CA LYS A 75 -0.54 -14.97 -21.34
C LYS A 75 -1.92 -15.54 -21.65
N LEU A 76 -2.94 -14.70 -21.75
CA LEU A 76 -4.29 -15.06 -22.17
C LEU A 76 -4.50 -15.02 -23.69
N GLY A 77 -3.47 -14.65 -24.46
CA GLY A 77 -3.56 -14.52 -25.92
C GLY A 77 -4.44 -13.35 -26.38
N LYS A 78 -4.51 -12.27 -25.59
CA LYS A 78 -5.34 -11.08 -25.83
C LYS A 78 -4.48 -9.84 -26.04
N SER A 79 -5.01 -8.86 -26.75
CA SER A 79 -4.44 -7.49 -26.74
C SER A 79 -4.86 -6.75 -25.47
N LYS A 80 -4.29 -5.55 -25.24
CA LYS A 80 -4.71 -4.68 -24.13
C LYS A 80 -6.17 -4.27 -24.26
N GLU A 81 -6.61 -4.01 -25.48
CA GLU A 81 -7.97 -3.58 -25.82
C GLU A 81 -8.98 -4.72 -25.61
N ASP A 82 -8.57 -5.97 -25.83
CA ASP A 82 -9.44 -7.14 -25.67
C ASP A 82 -9.48 -7.70 -24.24
N LEU A 83 -8.53 -7.34 -23.38
CA LEU A 83 -8.49 -7.77 -21.99
C LEU A 83 -9.68 -7.19 -21.22
N LYS A 84 -10.60 -8.05 -20.77
CA LYS A 84 -11.79 -7.67 -20.00
C LYS A 84 -11.41 -7.46 -18.54
N ILE A 85 -11.33 -6.20 -18.09
CA ILE A 85 -11.04 -5.84 -16.71
C ILE A 85 -12.34 -5.51 -15.97
N TYR A 86 -12.54 -6.10 -14.79
CA TYR A 86 -13.70 -5.83 -13.96
C TYR A 86 -13.31 -5.13 -12.66
N ASP A 87 -13.92 -3.98 -12.37
CA ASP A 87 -13.91 -3.33 -11.07
C ASP A 87 -15.35 -3.30 -10.50
N PRO A 88 -15.69 -4.16 -9.52
CA PRO A 88 -17.03 -4.24 -8.95
C PRO A 88 -17.43 -3.04 -8.10
N TYR A 89 -16.48 -2.23 -7.64
CA TYR A 89 -16.75 -1.14 -6.71
C TYR A 89 -16.73 0.20 -7.43
N TYR A 90 -17.93 0.72 -7.71
CA TYR A 90 -18.09 2.00 -8.39
C TYR A 90 -18.01 3.18 -7.42
N CYS A 91 -17.18 4.17 -7.77
CA CYS A 91 -17.13 5.47 -7.11
C CYS A 91 -17.64 6.57 -8.07
N ASN A 92 -16.88 6.88 -9.11
CA ASN A 92 -17.25 7.82 -10.18
C ASN A 92 -16.65 7.44 -11.55
N GLY A 93 -16.30 6.16 -11.73
CA GLY A 93 -15.82 5.64 -13.00
C GLY A 93 -14.39 6.03 -13.41
N ALA A 94 -13.60 6.68 -12.54
CA ALA A 94 -12.28 7.16 -12.97
C ALA A 94 -11.31 6.02 -13.33
N VAL A 95 -11.54 4.81 -12.82
CA VAL A 95 -10.81 3.60 -13.21
C VAL A 95 -10.86 3.35 -14.72
N VAL A 96 -12.02 3.59 -15.36
CA VAL A 96 -12.21 3.38 -16.80
C VAL A 96 -11.31 4.32 -17.60
N ASP A 97 -11.34 5.61 -17.29
CA ASP A 97 -10.53 6.62 -17.98
C ASP A 97 -9.02 6.39 -17.76
N ASN A 98 -8.64 6.05 -16.53
CA ASN A 98 -7.24 5.81 -16.19
C ASN A 98 -6.68 4.57 -16.90
N LEU A 99 -7.43 3.47 -16.96
CA LEU A 99 -7.02 2.26 -17.66
C LEU A 99 -7.05 2.43 -19.18
N LYS A 100 -8.05 3.15 -19.71
CA LYS A 100 -8.12 3.53 -21.13
C LYS A 100 -6.91 4.34 -21.57
N ALA A 101 -6.44 5.27 -20.75
CA ALA A 101 -5.21 6.03 -21.02
C ALA A 101 -3.94 5.16 -21.10
N LEU A 102 -3.99 3.92 -20.57
CA LEU A 102 -2.91 2.93 -20.65
C LEU A 102 -3.12 1.92 -21.79
N GLY A 103 -4.21 2.03 -22.56
CA GLY A 103 -4.57 1.14 -23.67
C GLY A 103 -5.58 0.05 -23.34
N PHE A 104 -6.01 -0.08 -22.08
CA PHE A 104 -7.04 -1.05 -21.69
C PHE A 104 -8.43 -0.44 -21.87
N THR A 105 -9.10 -0.76 -22.97
CA THR A 105 -10.36 -0.13 -23.35
C THR A 105 -11.60 -0.93 -22.94
N ASN A 106 -11.43 -2.20 -22.58
CA ASN A 106 -12.52 -3.10 -22.17
C ASN A 106 -12.58 -3.23 -20.64
N VAL A 107 -13.07 -2.16 -20.00
CA VAL A 107 -13.17 -2.05 -18.54
C VAL A 107 -14.64 -1.94 -18.15
N TYR A 108 -15.10 -2.84 -17.29
CA TYR A 108 -16.43 -2.79 -16.69
C TYR A 108 -16.37 -2.18 -15.29
N ASN A 109 -16.98 -1.01 -15.11
CA ASN A 109 -17.18 -0.36 -13.82
C ASN A 109 -18.47 0.49 -13.90
N GLU A 110 -19.58 -0.11 -13.52
CA GLU A 110 -20.91 0.49 -13.58
C GLU A 110 -21.43 0.84 -12.19
N CYS A 111 -22.30 1.85 -12.10
CA CYS A 111 -22.93 2.28 -10.84
C CYS A 111 -24.00 1.29 -10.38
N GLU A 112 -23.55 0.09 -10.04
CA GLU A 112 -24.37 -1.07 -9.67
C GLU A 112 -23.91 -1.63 -8.32
N ASP A 113 -24.83 -2.20 -7.55
CA ASP A 113 -24.46 -2.88 -6.32
C ASP A 113 -23.86 -4.25 -6.66
N PHE A 114 -22.54 -4.36 -6.48
CA PHE A 114 -21.74 -5.57 -6.62
C PHE A 114 -22.40 -6.83 -6.06
N TYR A 115 -23.12 -6.73 -4.94
CA TYR A 115 -23.72 -7.88 -4.28
C TYR A 115 -25.08 -8.29 -4.85
N SER A 116 -25.68 -7.42 -5.66
CA SER A 116 -27.04 -7.59 -6.19
C SER A 116 -27.06 -8.00 -7.66
N VAL A 117 -26.00 -7.70 -8.40
CA VAL A 117 -25.92 -7.95 -9.85
C VAL A 117 -25.13 -9.20 -10.17
N GLU A 118 -25.47 -9.83 -11.30
CA GLU A 118 -24.64 -10.88 -11.87
C GLU A 118 -23.33 -10.27 -12.38
N SER A 119 -22.20 -10.87 -12.02
CA SER A 119 -20.90 -10.37 -12.48
C SER A 119 -20.79 -10.51 -14.00
N PRO A 120 -20.24 -9.50 -14.69
CA PRO A 120 -20.03 -9.58 -16.13
C PRO A 120 -19.02 -10.69 -16.46
N GLU A 121 -18.89 -11.03 -17.74
CA GLU A 121 -17.76 -11.84 -18.18
C GLU A 121 -16.48 -10.98 -18.14
N PHE A 122 -15.46 -11.42 -17.39
CA PHE A 122 -14.18 -10.72 -17.28
C PHE A 122 -12.99 -11.67 -17.28
N ASP A 123 -11.79 -11.15 -17.54
CA ASP A 123 -10.53 -11.89 -17.48
C ASP A 123 -9.78 -11.64 -16.18
N VAL A 124 -9.74 -10.36 -15.75
CA VAL A 124 -8.97 -9.91 -14.58
C VAL A 124 -9.86 -9.07 -13.69
N LEU A 125 -9.85 -9.37 -12.39
CA LEU A 125 -10.48 -8.54 -11.37
C LEU A 125 -9.48 -7.48 -10.90
N LEU A 126 -9.75 -6.20 -11.10
CA LEU A 126 -8.89 -5.11 -10.64
C LEU A 126 -9.72 -4.11 -9.85
N THR A 127 -9.38 -3.87 -8.59
CA THR A 127 -10.21 -2.99 -7.76
C THR A 127 -9.44 -2.31 -6.62
N ASN A 128 -9.92 -1.13 -6.23
CA ASN A 128 -9.63 -0.46 -4.96
C ASN A 128 -10.89 -0.54 -4.10
N PRO A 129 -11.08 -1.63 -3.34
CA PRO A 129 -12.37 -1.89 -2.71
C PRO A 129 -12.59 -0.98 -1.51
N PRO A 130 -13.84 -0.79 -1.06
CA PRO A 130 -14.16 -0.29 0.27
C PRO A 130 -13.40 -1.07 1.35
N TYR A 131 -12.86 -0.36 2.34
CA TYR A 131 -12.14 -0.97 3.46
C TYR A 131 -13.03 -1.16 4.69
N SER A 132 -14.27 -0.64 4.62
CA SER A 132 -15.26 -0.66 5.68
C SER A 132 -16.05 -1.99 5.71
N GLY A 133 -16.79 -2.19 6.81
CA GLY A 133 -17.79 -3.25 6.93
C GLY A 133 -17.28 -4.65 6.57
N GLU A 134 -18.10 -5.38 5.82
CA GLU A 134 -17.84 -6.75 5.36
C GLU A 134 -17.28 -6.80 3.93
N HIS A 135 -17.00 -5.65 3.30
CA HIS A 135 -16.61 -5.59 1.88
C HIS A 135 -15.34 -6.41 1.57
N PRO A 136 -14.26 -6.34 2.37
CA PRO A 136 -13.07 -7.16 2.13
C PRO A 136 -13.31 -8.67 2.19
N GLU A 137 -14.18 -9.12 3.11
CA GLU A 137 -14.49 -10.55 3.29
C GLU A 137 -15.31 -11.08 2.12
N LYS A 138 -16.36 -10.33 1.72
CA LYS A 138 -17.18 -10.68 0.56
C LYS A 138 -16.38 -10.67 -0.74
N LEU A 139 -15.46 -9.71 -0.91
CA LEU A 139 -14.54 -9.68 -2.05
C LEU A 139 -13.62 -10.90 -2.08
N ALA A 140 -13.10 -11.34 -0.92
CA ALA A 140 -12.28 -12.53 -0.82
C ALA A 140 -13.04 -13.80 -1.20
N ASP A 141 -14.29 -13.94 -0.77
CA ASP A 141 -15.14 -15.06 -1.14
C ASP A 141 -15.47 -15.06 -2.64
N PHE A 142 -15.80 -13.90 -3.20
CA PHE A 142 -16.03 -13.74 -4.62
C PHE A 142 -14.79 -14.12 -5.44
N THR A 143 -13.64 -13.57 -5.08
CA THR A 143 -12.35 -13.79 -5.77
C THR A 143 -11.95 -15.27 -5.76
N ALA A 144 -12.11 -15.92 -4.62
CA ALA A 144 -11.92 -17.35 -4.50
C ALA A 144 -12.87 -18.16 -5.38
N LYS A 145 -14.15 -17.75 -5.45
CA LYS A 145 -15.18 -18.43 -6.23
C LYS A 145 -14.92 -18.34 -7.74
N VAL A 146 -14.50 -17.17 -8.23
CA VAL A 146 -14.26 -16.96 -9.66
C VAL A 146 -12.93 -17.56 -10.13
N GLY A 147 -11.91 -17.63 -9.26
CA GLY A 147 -10.63 -18.27 -9.56
C GLY A 147 -9.86 -17.64 -10.72
N LYS A 148 -10.08 -16.34 -10.98
CA LYS A 148 -9.43 -15.56 -12.05
C LYS A 148 -8.34 -14.66 -11.48
N PRO A 149 -7.35 -14.24 -12.28
CA PRO A 149 -6.32 -13.30 -11.84
C PRO A 149 -6.93 -12.04 -11.22
N TRP A 150 -6.28 -11.53 -10.18
CA TRP A 150 -6.80 -10.37 -9.46
C TRP A 150 -5.71 -9.44 -8.95
N LEU A 151 -6.06 -8.15 -8.88
CA LEU A 151 -5.26 -7.05 -8.37
C LEU A 151 -6.11 -6.23 -7.42
N TRP A 152 -5.75 -6.24 -6.13
CA TRP A 152 -6.43 -5.44 -5.12
C TRP A 152 -5.53 -4.33 -4.61
N LEU A 153 -5.97 -3.09 -4.73
CA LEU A 153 -5.31 -1.96 -4.10
C LEU A 153 -5.84 -1.79 -2.67
N VAL A 154 -5.08 -2.29 -1.70
CA VAL A 154 -5.53 -2.34 -0.30
C VAL A 154 -4.46 -1.85 0.68
N PRO A 155 -4.84 -1.46 1.91
CA PRO A 155 -3.91 -1.10 2.96
C PRO A 155 -2.87 -2.17 3.25
N ASN A 156 -1.69 -1.72 3.66
CA ASN A 156 -0.54 -2.55 3.99
C ASN A 156 -0.77 -3.55 5.14
N TRP A 157 -1.88 -3.46 5.88
CA TRP A 157 -2.23 -4.41 6.94
C TRP A 157 -3.18 -5.53 6.49
N PHE A 158 -3.71 -5.48 5.25
CA PHE A 158 -4.70 -6.47 4.78
C PHE A 158 -4.18 -7.90 4.83
N TYR A 159 -2.88 -8.11 4.60
CA TYR A 159 -2.29 -9.44 4.63
C TYR A 159 -2.35 -10.12 6.00
N MET A 160 -2.54 -9.35 7.07
CA MET A 160 -2.67 -9.88 8.42
C MET A 160 -4.08 -10.39 8.74
N LYS A 161 -5.08 -10.05 7.91
CA LYS A 161 -6.48 -10.39 8.15
C LYS A 161 -6.75 -11.87 7.86
N ASP A 162 -7.66 -12.45 8.64
CA ASP A 162 -7.94 -13.89 8.56
C ASP A 162 -8.64 -14.28 7.26
N PHE A 163 -9.50 -13.42 6.71
CA PHE A 163 -10.12 -13.65 5.40
C PHE A 163 -9.06 -13.73 4.29
N TYR A 164 -8.02 -12.91 4.36
CA TYR A 164 -6.94 -12.90 3.38
C TYR A 164 -6.10 -14.16 3.48
N LYS A 165 -5.72 -14.57 4.71
CA LYS A 165 -5.00 -15.84 4.93
C LYS A 165 -5.78 -17.03 4.37
N LYS A 166 -7.08 -17.09 4.66
CA LYS A 166 -7.98 -18.13 4.13
C LYS A 166 -8.07 -18.09 2.60
N LEU A 167 -8.06 -16.90 1.98
CA LEU A 167 -8.07 -16.76 0.53
C LEU A 167 -6.83 -17.39 -0.11
N ILE A 168 -5.63 -17.04 0.38
CA ILE A 168 -4.36 -17.50 -0.21
C ILE A 168 -4.03 -18.97 0.08
N GLU A 169 -4.71 -19.58 1.05
CA GLU A 169 -4.65 -21.02 1.34
C GLU A 169 -5.51 -21.86 0.37
N LYS A 170 -6.42 -21.23 -0.40
CA LYS A 170 -7.27 -21.96 -1.34
C LYS A 170 -6.46 -22.47 -2.56
N PRO A 171 -6.78 -23.65 -3.12
CA PRO A 171 -6.14 -24.14 -4.33
C PRO A 171 -6.22 -23.14 -5.48
N GLY A 172 -5.13 -22.97 -6.22
CA GLY A 172 -5.05 -22.00 -7.33
C GLY A 172 -4.81 -20.55 -6.90
N GLN A 173 -4.80 -20.25 -5.59
CA GLN A 173 -4.46 -18.94 -5.04
C GLN A 173 -3.02 -18.87 -4.51
N SER A 174 -2.17 -19.85 -4.84
CA SER A 174 -0.75 -19.79 -4.54
C SER A 174 -0.01 -18.82 -5.47
N GLY A 175 1.09 -18.24 -5.00
CA GLY A 175 1.92 -17.33 -5.81
C GLY A 175 1.44 -15.89 -5.74
N MET A 176 1.53 -15.30 -4.54
CA MET A 176 1.29 -13.87 -4.35
C MET A 176 2.39 -13.02 -4.98
N PHE A 177 2.03 -11.78 -5.31
CA PHE A 177 2.93 -10.74 -5.76
C PHE A 177 2.45 -9.39 -5.24
N PHE A 178 3.37 -8.48 -4.97
CA PHE A 178 3.06 -7.19 -4.37
C PHE A 178 3.75 -6.06 -5.12
N VAL A 179 3.02 -5.00 -5.44
CA VAL A 179 3.56 -3.78 -6.06
C VAL A 179 3.31 -2.59 -5.14
N ALA A 180 4.36 -2.20 -4.41
CA ALA A 180 4.31 -1.16 -3.40
C ALA A 180 4.92 0.16 -3.89
N PRO A 181 4.22 1.30 -3.80
CA PRO A 181 4.73 2.55 -4.33
C PRO A 181 5.76 3.17 -3.37
N LYS A 182 6.86 3.70 -3.92
CA LYS A 182 7.89 4.44 -3.16
C LYS A 182 7.34 5.73 -2.53
N LYS A 183 6.24 6.25 -3.07
CA LYS A 183 5.48 7.39 -2.52
C LYS A 183 4.03 6.96 -2.36
N ARG A 184 3.43 7.25 -1.21
CA ARG A 184 2.03 6.88 -0.92
C ARG A 184 1.08 7.43 -1.99
N TYR A 185 0.08 6.63 -2.34
CA TYR A 185 -1.02 7.10 -3.17
C TYR A 185 -1.84 8.14 -2.41
N VAL A 186 -2.33 9.11 -3.18
CA VAL A 186 -3.26 10.14 -2.70
C VAL A 186 -4.53 9.95 -3.52
N TYR A 187 -5.57 9.49 -2.84
CA TYR A 187 -6.89 9.25 -3.40
C TYR A 187 -7.68 10.55 -3.44
N GLN A 188 -8.68 10.60 -4.31
CA GLN A 188 -9.51 11.79 -4.50
C GLN A 188 -10.98 11.42 -4.37
N THR A 189 -11.68 12.07 -3.43
CA THR A 189 -13.14 11.98 -3.37
C THR A 189 -13.71 12.86 -4.48
N PRO A 190 -14.62 12.34 -5.32
CA PRO A 190 -15.27 13.12 -6.38
C PRO A 190 -15.95 14.38 -5.83
N ARG A 191 -15.88 15.50 -6.55
CA ARG A 191 -16.33 16.81 -6.04
C ARG A 191 -17.78 16.82 -5.56
N HIS A 192 -18.65 16.10 -6.26
CA HIS A 192 -20.07 16.02 -5.95
C HIS A 192 -20.40 15.03 -4.82
N LEU A 193 -19.42 14.25 -4.35
CA LEU A 193 -19.56 13.30 -3.22
C LEU A 193 -18.90 13.80 -1.93
N ARG A 194 -18.30 14.99 -1.95
CA ARG A 194 -17.58 15.55 -0.78
C ARG A 194 -18.58 16.16 0.21
N ALA A 195 -18.41 15.88 1.50
CA ALA A 195 -19.11 16.63 2.56
C ALA A 195 -18.49 18.03 2.76
N SER A 196 -17.18 18.14 2.53
CA SER A 196 -16.43 19.39 2.70
C SER A 196 -15.23 19.49 1.74
N SER A 197 -14.65 20.68 1.60
CA SER A 197 -13.42 20.88 0.81
C SER A 197 -12.24 20.08 1.34
N ASP A 198 -12.21 19.78 2.64
CA ASP A 198 -11.09 19.13 3.32
C ASP A 198 -11.04 17.62 3.03
N GLU A 199 -12.14 17.04 2.57
CA GLU A 199 -12.24 15.63 2.14
C GLU A 199 -11.80 15.42 0.68
N ALA A 200 -11.33 16.47 -0.01
CA ALA A 200 -10.96 16.38 -1.42
C ALA A 200 -9.85 15.37 -1.72
N LYS A 201 -8.96 15.12 -0.74
CA LYS A 201 -7.83 14.20 -0.88
C LYS A 201 -7.70 13.37 0.38
N THR A 202 -7.58 12.06 0.20
CA THR A 202 -7.38 11.14 1.31
C THR A 202 -6.19 10.22 1.05
N SER A 203 -5.48 9.88 2.12
CA SER A 203 -4.46 8.83 2.14
C SER A 203 -4.51 8.23 3.54
N PRO A 204 -5.59 7.51 3.86
CA PRO A 204 -5.86 7.13 5.24
C PRO A 204 -4.79 6.12 5.72
N PHE A 205 -4.35 5.24 4.82
CA PHE A 205 -3.35 4.21 5.11
C PHE A 205 -2.30 4.11 3.99
N PRO A 206 -1.07 3.63 4.27
CA PRO A 206 -0.19 3.16 3.24
C PRO A 206 -0.86 1.98 2.53
N SER A 207 -1.01 2.07 1.21
CA SER A 207 -1.66 1.05 0.39
C SER A 207 -0.75 0.63 -0.75
N PHE A 208 -0.93 -0.61 -1.20
CA PHE A 208 -0.24 -1.17 -2.34
C PHE A 208 -1.04 -2.30 -2.98
N TRP A 209 -0.61 -2.72 -4.15
CA TRP A 209 -1.29 -3.76 -4.90
C TRP A 209 -0.92 -5.13 -4.36
N PHE A 210 -1.95 -5.92 -4.07
CA PHE A 210 -1.88 -7.35 -3.80
C PHE A 210 -2.33 -8.04 -5.08
N ILE A 211 -1.51 -8.95 -5.58
CA ILE A 211 -1.69 -9.50 -6.93
C ILE A 211 -1.56 -11.01 -6.86
N ASN A 212 -2.47 -11.69 -7.55
CA ASN A 212 -2.39 -13.13 -7.77
C ASN A 212 -2.68 -13.44 -9.23
N GLY A 213 -1.80 -14.23 -9.85
CA GLY A 213 -1.96 -14.60 -11.26
C GLY A 213 -2.91 -15.78 -11.49
N CYS A 214 -3.38 -16.47 -10.45
CA CYS A 214 -4.33 -17.60 -10.53
C CYS A 214 -3.97 -18.63 -11.62
N GLY A 215 -2.69 -18.93 -11.78
CA GLY A 215 -2.16 -19.85 -12.80
C GLY A 215 -1.93 -19.24 -14.19
N VAL A 216 -2.41 -18.02 -14.47
CA VAL A 216 -2.13 -17.29 -15.71
C VAL A 216 -0.71 -16.73 -15.73
N CYS A 217 -0.29 -16.13 -14.61
CA CYS A 217 1.06 -15.59 -14.44
C CYS A 217 1.67 -16.10 -13.13
N THR A 218 2.95 -16.45 -13.15
CA THR A 218 3.70 -16.76 -11.93
C THR A 218 4.26 -15.49 -11.29
N PRO A 219 4.60 -15.50 -9.98
CA PRO A 219 5.37 -14.43 -9.35
C PRO A 219 6.68 -14.11 -10.07
N GLU A 220 7.32 -15.10 -10.70
CA GLU A 220 8.51 -14.92 -11.52
C GLU A 220 8.21 -14.14 -12.80
N ASP A 221 7.14 -14.51 -13.53
CA ASP A 221 6.71 -13.75 -14.71
C ASP A 221 6.42 -12.28 -14.34
N MET A 222 5.69 -12.07 -13.24
CA MET A 222 5.37 -10.73 -12.74
C MET A 222 6.62 -9.96 -12.31
N GLN A 223 7.58 -10.62 -11.67
CA GLN A 223 8.85 -9.98 -11.30
C GLN A 223 9.62 -9.51 -12.54
N SER A 224 9.66 -10.32 -13.60
CA SER A 224 10.29 -9.96 -14.87
C SER A 224 9.55 -8.83 -15.58
N ALA A 225 8.22 -8.84 -15.62
CA ALA A 225 7.43 -7.75 -16.20
C ALA A 225 7.61 -6.41 -15.46
N MET A 226 7.96 -6.47 -14.17
CA MET A 226 8.24 -5.28 -13.36
C MET A 226 9.69 -4.81 -13.40
N GLU A 227 10.58 -5.48 -14.14
CA GLU A 227 11.98 -5.07 -14.28
C GLU A 227 12.06 -3.66 -14.90
N GLY A 228 12.84 -2.78 -14.29
CA GLY A 228 12.96 -1.38 -14.72
C GLY A 228 11.79 -0.47 -14.34
N SER A 229 10.73 -0.97 -13.70
CA SER A 229 9.61 -0.14 -13.26
C SER A 229 10.04 0.90 -12.22
N GLU A 230 9.84 2.18 -12.54
CA GLU A 230 10.20 3.28 -11.65
C GLU A 230 9.12 3.55 -10.59
N GLY A 231 9.54 4.14 -9.46
CA GLY A 231 8.60 4.62 -8.44
C GLY A 231 7.90 3.54 -7.61
N VAL A 232 8.18 2.26 -7.86
CA VAL A 232 7.63 1.11 -7.13
C VAL A 232 8.71 0.16 -6.62
N LEU A 233 8.30 -0.70 -5.71
CA LEU A 233 8.98 -1.93 -5.32
C LEU A 233 8.04 -3.08 -5.67
N ALA A 234 8.56 -4.07 -6.38
CA ALA A 234 7.83 -5.28 -6.74
C ALA A 234 8.48 -6.48 -6.04
N VAL A 235 7.70 -7.26 -5.29
CA VAL A 235 8.18 -8.40 -4.49
C VAL A 235 7.21 -9.58 -4.57
N LYS A 236 7.74 -10.79 -4.37
CA LYS A 236 6.99 -12.04 -4.42
C LYS A 236 6.45 -12.49 -3.07
N ASP A 237 7.04 -11.99 -1.99
CA ASP A 237 6.57 -12.24 -0.63
C ASP A 237 6.41 -10.90 0.10
N VAL A 238 5.36 -10.78 0.92
CA VAL A 238 5.15 -9.60 1.77
C VAL A 238 6.33 -9.42 2.74
N HIS A 239 7.00 -10.51 3.09
CA HIS A 239 8.18 -10.52 3.95
C HIS A 239 9.43 -9.94 3.30
N ASP A 240 9.44 -9.81 1.97
CA ASP A 240 10.52 -9.16 1.22
C ASP A 240 10.37 -7.63 1.18
N LEU A 241 9.25 -7.08 1.67
CA LEU A 241 9.06 -5.64 1.80
C LEU A 241 10.08 -5.06 2.81
N PRO A 242 10.61 -3.84 2.57
CA PRO A 242 11.37 -3.11 3.56
C PRO A 242 10.53 -2.80 4.80
N LEU A 243 11.18 -2.72 5.96
CA LEU A 243 10.53 -2.40 7.24
C LEU A 243 9.65 -1.14 7.21
N THR A 244 9.93 -0.18 6.32
CA THR A 244 9.16 1.06 6.14
C THR A 244 7.76 0.84 5.56
N TYR A 245 7.46 -0.33 5.00
CA TYR A 245 6.16 -0.69 4.42
C TYR A 245 5.27 -1.47 5.37
N TYR A 246 5.81 -1.97 6.47
CA TYR A 246 5.04 -2.69 7.48
C TYR A 246 4.19 -1.72 8.29
N ASP A 247 3.01 -2.17 8.68
CA ASP A 247 2.23 -1.47 9.68
C ASP A 247 2.96 -1.51 11.04
N GLN A 248 2.81 -0.46 11.85
CA GLN A 248 3.50 -0.37 13.14
C GLN A 248 2.99 -1.40 14.17
N TYR A 249 1.75 -1.89 13.99
CA TYR A 249 1.12 -2.92 14.81
C TYR A 249 1.34 -4.32 14.27
N ASP A 250 2.06 -4.45 13.16
CA ASP A 250 2.37 -5.72 12.56
C ASP A 250 3.23 -6.60 13.49
N PRO A 251 2.83 -7.85 13.77
CA PRO A 251 3.60 -8.73 14.65
C PRO A 251 5.01 -9.00 14.11
N GLU A 252 5.18 -9.04 12.78
CA GLU A 252 6.48 -9.26 12.14
C GLU A 252 7.35 -8.01 12.16
N TYR A 253 6.79 -6.81 12.34
CA TYR A 253 7.57 -5.57 12.43
C TYR A 253 8.67 -5.65 13.48
N LYS A 254 8.36 -6.17 14.67
CA LYS A 254 9.35 -6.31 15.76
C LYS A 254 10.45 -7.30 15.36
N ARG A 255 10.08 -8.42 14.73
CA ARG A 255 11.01 -9.45 14.28
C ARG A 255 11.95 -8.89 13.21
N GLN A 256 11.40 -8.27 12.17
CA GLN A 256 12.16 -7.66 11.07
C GLN A 256 13.09 -6.54 11.57
N ARG A 257 12.60 -5.69 12.47
CA ARG A 257 13.42 -4.65 13.11
C ARG A 257 14.60 -5.24 13.88
N ASN A 258 14.42 -6.37 14.56
CA ASN A 258 15.49 -7.02 15.30
C ASN A 258 16.52 -7.68 14.36
N ILE A 259 16.07 -8.30 13.26
CA ILE A 259 16.94 -8.83 12.20
C ILE A 259 17.80 -7.70 11.62
N MET A 260 17.18 -6.58 11.23
CA MET A 260 17.88 -5.42 10.68
C MET A 260 18.92 -4.83 11.65
N LYS A 261 18.57 -4.72 12.94
CA LYS A 261 19.52 -4.29 13.99
C LYS A 261 20.70 -5.25 14.14
N SER A 262 20.45 -6.56 14.05
CA SER A 262 21.48 -7.60 14.15
C SER A 262 22.44 -7.53 12.97
N GLN A 263 21.91 -7.42 11.74
CA GLN A 263 22.71 -7.23 10.52
C GLN A 263 23.57 -5.97 10.59
N LYS A 264 23.00 -4.83 11.01
CA LYS A 264 23.76 -3.59 11.20
C LYS A 264 24.90 -3.74 12.20
N ARG A 265 24.67 -4.45 13.32
CA ARG A 265 25.74 -4.75 14.30
C ARG A 265 26.85 -5.61 13.71
N LYS A 266 26.50 -6.64 12.91
CA LYS A 266 27.48 -7.48 12.22
C LYS A 266 28.30 -6.69 11.21
N ASN A 267 27.67 -5.84 10.40
CA ASN A 267 28.35 -4.99 9.43
C ASN A 267 29.31 -4.01 10.12
N ASN A 268 28.84 -3.31 11.16
CA ASN A 268 29.70 -2.41 11.94
C ASN A 268 30.89 -3.13 12.60
N TYR A 269 30.72 -4.40 13.01
CA TYR A 269 31.81 -5.19 13.57
C TYR A 269 32.82 -5.58 12.49
N SER A 270 32.35 -6.00 11.31
CA SER A 270 33.20 -6.33 10.16
C SER A 270 34.00 -5.12 9.66
N GLU A 271 33.37 -3.95 9.58
CA GLU A 271 34.05 -2.69 9.19
C GLU A 271 35.16 -2.35 10.19
N LYS A 272 34.86 -2.38 11.50
CA LYS A 272 35.86 -2.12 12.54
C LYS A 272 37.01 -3.13 12.54
N ALA A 273 36.72 -4.40 12.31
CA ALA A 273 37.76 -5.43 12.19
C ALA A 273 38.64 -5.19 10.96
N GLY A 274 38.05 -4.80 9.82
CA GLY A 274 38.78 -4.41 8.61
C GLY A 274 39.67 -3.17 8.82
N GLU A 275 39.16 -2.16 9.51
CA GLU A 275 39.93 -0.95 9.87
C GLU A 275 41.11 -1.26 10.80
N GLN A 276 40.90 -2.10 11.84
CA GLN A 276 41.96 -2.54 12.74
C GLN A 276 43.04 -3.35 12.01
N ALA A 277 42.65 -4.26 11.12
CA ALA A 277 43.58 -5.02 10.29
C ALA A 277 44.36 -4.13 9.29
N SER A 278 43.73 -3.07 8.77
CA SER A 278 44.38 -2.06 7.93
C SER A 278 45.42 -1.25 8.72
N TRP A 279 45.05 -0.82 9.94
CA TRP A 279 45.96 -0.13 10.86
C TRP A 279 47.17 -1.00 11.25
N GLY A 280 46.95 -2.28 11.57
CA GLY A 280 48.03 -3.22 11.89
C GLY A 280 49.04 -3.38 10.74
N ARG A 281 48.57 -3.47 9.49
CA ARG A 281 49.44 -3.55 8.30
C ARG A 281 50.26 -2.29 8.08
N LYS A 282 49.66 -1.10 8.24
CA LYS A 282 50.37 0.18 8.13
C LYS A 282 51.43 0.35 9.21
N ALA A 283 51.12 -0.04 10.45
CA ALA A 283 52.06 0.01 11.57
C ALA A 283 53.25 -0.94 11.36
N GLY A 284 52.99 -2.18 10.90
CA GLY A 284 54.04 -3.15 10.57
C GLY A 284 54.98 -2.65 9.46
N ALA A 285 54.42 -2.17 8.34
CA ALA A 285 55.22 -1.62 7.23
C ALA A 285 56.09 -0.43 7.65
N GLN A 286 55.58 0.44 8.53
CA GLN A 286 56.34 1.58 9.04
C GLN A 286 57.48 1.17 10.00
N GLN A 287 57.30 0.08 10.73
CA GLN A 287 58.32 -0.49 11.62
C GLN A 287 59.43 -1.20 10.82
N ASP A 288 59.07 -1.96 9.79
CA ASP A 288 60.02 -2.61 8.88
C ASP A 288 60.87 -1.58 8.12
N TYR A 289 60.25 -0.50 7.63
CA TYR A 289 60.96 0.62 7.01
C TYR A 289 61.97 1.28 7.95
N LYS A 290 61.60 1.50 9.22
CA LYS A 290 62.50 2.06 10.25
C LYS A 290 63.67 1.11 10.57
N MET A 291 63.44 -0.21 10.61
CA MET A 291 64.50 -1.19 10.87
C MET A 291 65.46 -1.34 9.68
N SER A 292 64.95 -1.29 8.44
CA SER A 292 65.77 -1.28 7.22
C SER A 292 66.74 -0.08 7.20
N ASN A 293 66.23 1.13 7.44
CA ASN A 293 67.05 2.35 7.49
C ASN A 293 68.10 2.33 8.61
N LYS A 294 67.80 1.69 9.75
CA LYS A 294 68.77 1.51 10.84
C LYS A 294 69.90 0.55 10.48
N ARG A 295 69.62 -0.50 9.69
CA ARG A 295 70.65 -1.44 9.19
C ARG A 295 71.57 -0.77 8.17
N GLN A 296 71.02 0.01 7.24
CA GLN A 296 71.82 0.72 6.24
C GLN A 296 72.76 1.78 6.83
N LYS A 297 72.42 2.40 7.96
CA LYS A 297 73.29 3.36 8.66
C LYS A 297 74.40 2.74 9.52
N ARG A 298 74.46 1.41 9.62
CA ARG A 298 75.45 0.66 10.41
C ARG A 298 76.51 -0.06 9.56
N MET A 299 76.38 0.02 8.23
CA MET A 299 77.42 -0.34 7.26
C MET A 299 78.10 0.94 6.78
#